data_AF-A0A2H2Z013-F1
#
_entry.id   AF-A0A2H2Z013-F1
#
_cell.length_a   1.000
_cell.length_b   1.000
_cell.length_c   1.000
_cell.angle_alpha   90.00
_cell.angle_beta   90.00
_cell.angle_gamma   90.00
#
_symmetry.space_group_name_H-M   'P 1'
#
loop_
_entity.id
_entity.type
_entity.pdbx_description
1 polymer ?
#
loop_
_entity_poly.entity_id
_entity_poly.type
_entity_poly.pdbx_seq_one_letter_code
_entity_poly.pdbx_strand_id
1 'polypeptide(L)' 'MAQGYSIVIGLLVIVALSAAAWFLSPKGENQVLWRSSLILAIVSCYLMWLITFLAQLHPLIAPRRSNLREEFVGHSI' A
#
# COMPACT_ATOMS: atom_id res chain seq x y z
N MET A 1 -6.20 5.84 11.78
CA MET A 1 -6.17 7.22 11.25
C MET A 1 -5.04 7.30 10.25
N ALA A 2 -5.30 7.73 9.02
CA ALA A 2 -4.27 7.86 7.99
C ALA A 2 -3.32 9.01 8.38
N GLN A 3 -2.22 8.66 9.03
CA GLN A 3 -1.16 9.61 9.38
C GLN A 3 -0.03 9.42 8.38
N GLY A 4 0.64 10.50 7.98
CA GLY A 4 1.74 10.45 6.99
C GLY A 4 2.84 9.43 7.34
N TYR A 5 2.98 9.06 8.62
CA TYR A 5 3.90 8.02 9.09
C TYR A 5 3.63 6.63 8.50
N SER A 6 2.39 6.29 8.12
CA SER A 6 2.09 4.99 7.49
C SER A 6 2.87 4.78 6.19
N ILE A 7 3.13 5.86 5.45
CA ILE A 7 3.92 5.81 4.21
C ILE A 7 5.37 5.46 4.53
N VAL A 8 5.95 6.10 5.55
CA VAL A 8 7.35 5.87 5.97
C VAL A 8 7.53 4.44 6.46
N ILE A 9 6.61 3.92 7.27
CA ILE A 9 6.65 2.55 7.76
C ILE A 9 6.53 1.55 6.59
N GLY A 10 5.61 1.79 5.65
CA GLY A 10 5.46 0.97 4.44
C GLY A 10 6.74 0.95 3.61
N LEU A 11 7.37 2.11 3.41
CA LEU A 11 8.66 2.22 2.71
C LEU A 11 9.77 1.42 3.38
N LEU A 12 9.90 1.52 4.72
CA LEU A 12 10.90 0.77 5.47
C LEU A 12 10.71 -0.74 5.34
N VAL A 13 9.47 -1.23 5.42
CA VAL A 13 9.15 -2.65 5.25
C VAL A 13 9.52 -3.13 3.85
N ILE A 14 9.19 -2.36 2.82
CA ILE A 14 9.46 -2.71 1.42
C ILE A 14 10.96 -2.72 1.11
N VAL A 15 11.71 -1.76 1.63
CA VAL A 15 13.17 -1.73 1.52
C VAL A 15 13.79 -2.94 2.22
N ALA A 16 13.32 -3.28 3.43
CA ALA A 16 13.80 -4.45 4.16
C ALA A 16 13.49 -5.77 3.42
N LEU A 17 12.29 -5.92 2.86
CA LEU A 17 11.91 -7.09 2.07
C LEU A 17 12.71 -7.18 0.75
N SER A 18 12.99 -6.05 0.11
CA SER A 18 13.80 -6.01 -1.11
C SER A 18 15.27 -6.38 -0.83
N ALA A 19 15.81 -5.91 0.30
CA ALA A 19 17.13 -6.33 0.78
C ALA A 19 17.15 -7.83 1.12
N ALA A 20 16.12 -8.33 1.81
CA ALA A 20 15.98 -9.76 2.10
C ALA A 20 15.91 -10.59 0.82
N ALA A 21 15.12 -10.19 -0.18
CA ALA A 21 15.07 -10.85 -1.48
C ALA A 21 16.43 -10.86 -2.21
N TRP A 22 17.24 -9.82 -2.00
CA TRP A 22 18.59 -9.75 -2.58
C TRP A 22 19.59 -10.71 -1.91
N PHE A 23 19.53 -10.86 -0.58
CA PHE A 23 20.46 -11.69 0.20
C PHE A 23 20.04 -13.16 0.29
N LEU A 24 18.74 -13.44 0.39
CA LEU A 24 18.20 -14.80 0.49
C LEU A 24 17.97 -15.46 -0.88
N SER A 25 18.26 -14.78 -1.99
CA SER A 25 18.09 -15.38 -3.32
C SER A 25 19.02 -16.58 -3.51
N PRO A 26 18.49 -17.77 -3.90
CA PRO A 26 19.27 -18.98 -4.05
C PRO A 26 20.36 -18.80 -5.12
N LYS A 27 21.58 -19.23 -4.77
CA LYS A 27 22.72 -19.21 -5.70
C LYS A 27 22.53 -20.32 -6.74
N GLY A 28 22.33 -19.95 -7.99
CA GLY A 28 22.10 -20.85 -9.11
C GLY A 28 21.92 -20.09 -10.41
N GLU A 29 21.68 -20.80 -11.52
CA GLU A 29 21.54 -20.19 -12.86
C GLU A 29 20.40 -19.16 -12.92
N ASN A 30 19.32 -19.40 -12.18
CA ASN A 30 18.15 -18.52 -12.11
C ASN A 30 18.26 -17.41 -11.05
N GLN A 31 19.42 -17.16 -10.47
CA GLN A 31 19.57 -16.21 -9.36
C GLN A 31 19.14 -14.78 -9.73
N VAL A 32 19.48 -14.32 -10.94
CA VAL A 32 19.09 -13.00 -11.44
C VAL A 32 17.58 -12.91 -11.62
N LEU A 33 16.97 -13.96 -12.18
CA LEU A 33 15.52 -14.06 -12.36
C LEU A 33 14.78 -13.95 -11.01
N TRP A 34 15.25 -14.68 -10.00
CA TRP A 34 14.69 -14.62 -8.64
C TRP A 34 14.79 -13.22 -8.02
N ARG A 35 15.94 -12.55 -8.16
CA ARG A 35 16.13 -11.20 -7.60
C ARG A 35 15.23 -10.17 -8.29
N SER A 36 15.20 -10.18 -9.61
CA SER A 36 14.46 -9.18 -10.37
C SER A 36 12.95 -9.36 -10.23
N SER A 37 12.44 -10.59 -10.31
CA SER A 37 11.00 -10.87 -10.20
C SER A 37 10.44 -10.55 -8.80
N LEU A 38 11.15 -10.93 -7.73
CA LEU A 38 10.72 -10.63 -6.36
C LEU A 38 10.74 -9.14 -6.06
N ILE A 39 11.83 -8.43 -6.40
CA ILE A 39 11.94 -6.99 -6.14
C ILE A 39 10.88 -6.23 -6.94
N LEU A 40 10.68 -6.59 -8.22
CA LEU A 40 9.67 -5.93 -9.06
C LEU A 40 8.25 -6.12 -8.52
N ALA A 41 7.90 -7.33 -8.07
CA ALA A 41 6.59 -7.62 -7.50
C ALA A 41 6.34 -6.87 -6.18
N ILE A 42 7.35 -6.82 -5.30
CA ILE A 42 7.27 -6.10 -4.03
C ILE A 42 7.06 -4.59 -4.29
N VAL A 43 7.84 -4.01 -5.21
CA VAL A 43 7.75 -2.58 -5.55
C VAL A 43 6.42 -2.25 -6.23
N SER A 44 5.94 -3.06 -7.17
CA SER A 44 4.67 -2.81 -7.87
C SER A 44 3.47 -2.86 -6.92
N CYS A 45 3.46 -3.83 -5.99
CA CYS A 45 2.42 -3.96 -4.98
C CYS A 45 2.42 -2.75 -4.02
N TYR A 46 3.61 -2.27 -3.63
CA TYR A 46 3.73 -1.05 -2.82
C TYR A 46 3.25 0.20 -3.55
N LEU A 47 3.59 0.36 -4.83
CA LEU A 47 3.16 1.52 -5.62
C LEU A 47 1.63 1.57 -5.77
N MET A 48 0.98 0.44 -6.05
CA MET A 48 -0.48 0.36 -6.11
C MET A 48 -1.11 0.81 -4.78
N TRP A 49 -0.60 0.30 -3.66
CA TRP A 49 -1.08 0.70 -2.34
C TRP A 49 -0.79 2.18 -2.03
N LEU A 50 0.42 2.66 -2.33
CA LEU A 50 0.84 4.03 -2.05
C LEU A 50 -0.03 5.05 -2.78
N ILE A 51 -0.29 4.83 -4.08
CA ILE A 51 -1.08 5.75 -4.90
C ILE A 51 -2.53 5.83 -4.37
N THR A 52 -3.14 4.68 -4.07
CA THR A 52 -4.51 4.64 -3.54
C THR A 52 -4.61 5.27 -2.15
N PHE A 53 -3.58 5.12 -1.31
CA PHE A 53 -3.51 5.79 -0.02
C PHE A 53 -3.34 7.32 -0.16
N LEU A 54 -2.46 7.78 -1.03
CA LEU A 54 -2.23 9.21 -1.29
C LEU A 54 -3.50 9.91 -1.82
N ALA A 55 -4.29 9.21 -2.63
CA ALA A 55 -5.57 9.72 -3.12
C ALA A 55 -6.58 10.02 -2.01
N GLN A 56 -6.44 9.40 -0.83
CA GLN A 56 -7.34 9.56 0.31
C GLN A 56 -6.77 10.48 1.41
N LEU A 57 -5.51 10.90 1.33
CA LEU A 57 -4.84 11.60 2.44
C LEU A 57 -5.38 13.02 2.67
N HIS A 58 -5.75 13.73 1.60
CA HIS A 58 -6.35 15.07 1.66
C HIS A 58 -7.52 15.13 0.65
N PRO A 59 -8.68 14.55 0.98
CA PRO A 59 -9.79 14.43 0.04
C PRO A 59 -10.44 15.79 -0.21
N LEU A 60 -10.62 16.15 -1.47
CA LEU A 60 -11.35 17.36 -1.90
C LEU A 60 -12.86 17.11 -2.03
N ILE A 61 -13.26 15.84 -2.13
CA ILE A 61 -14.64 15.41 -2.33
C ILE A 61 -15.04 14.56 -1.13
N ALA A 62 -16.15 14.91 -0.50
CA ALA A 62 -16.77 14.12 0.54
C ALA A 62 -17.81 13.16 -0.05
N PRO A 63 -17.97 11.95 0.53
CA PRO A 63 -18.99 11.01 0.08
C PRO A 63 -20.39 11.59 0.29
N ARG A 64 -21.19 11.64 -0.78
CA ARG A 64 -22.61 12.05 -0.76
C ARG A 64 -23.46 10.83 -1.05
N ARG A 65 -24.32 10.43 -0.10
CA ARG A 65 -25.21 9.27 -0.23
C ARG A 65 -26.66 9.72 -0.16
N SER A 66 -27.45 9.40 -1.19
CA SER A 66 -28.87 9.78 -1.30
C SER A 66 -29.85 8.77 -0.67
N ASN A 67 -29.41 7.54 -0.42
CA ASN A 67 -30.24 6.46 0.12
C ASN A 67 -29.61 5.89 1.41
N LEU A 68 -29.69 6.63 2.52
CA LEU A 68 -29.46 6.06 3.86
C LEU A 68 -30.76 5.41 4.35
N ARG A 69 -30.67 4.24 5.00
CA ARG A 69 -31.80 3.69 5.77
C ARG A 69 -32.15 4.68 6.89
N GLU A 70 -33.43 4.94 7.06
CA GLU A 70 -33.97 5.97 7.97
C GLU A 70 -33.49 5.80 9.42
N GLU A 71 -33.26 4.57 9.88
CA GLU A 71 -32.69 4.25 11.21
C GLU A 71 -31.34 4.93 11.49
N PHE A 72 -30.54 5.24 10.47
CA PHE A 72 -29.22 5.86 10.61
C PHE A 72 -29.22 7.38 10.41
N VAL A 73 -30.36 7.98 10.07
CA VAL A 73 -30.47 9.42 9.81
C VAL A 73 -30.64 10.23 11.12
N GLY A 74 -31.22 9.63 12.16
CA GLY A 74 -31.56 10.33 13.41
C GLY A 74 -30.46 10.43 14.48
N HIS A 75 -29.32 9.75 14.33
CA HIS A 75 -28.22 9.76 15.30
C HIS A 75 -27.12 10.79 14.98
N SER A 76 -27.30 11.58 13.91
CA SER A 76 -26.27 12.49 13.38
C SER A 76 -26.62 13.98 13.48
N ILE A 77 -27.46 14.35 14.45
CA ILE A 77 -27.76 15.74 14.83
C ILE A 77 -27.43 15.99 16.29
#